data_AF-B6FZ22-F1
#
_entry.id   AF-B6FZ22-F1
#
_cell.length_a   1.000
_cell.length_b   1.000
_cell.length_c   1.000
_cell.angle_alpha   90.00
_cell.angle_beta   90.00
_cell.angle_gamma   90.00
#
_symmetry.space_group_name_H-M   'P 1'
#
loop_
_entity.id
_entity.type
_entity.pdbx_description
1 polymer ?
#
loop_
_entity_poly.entity_id
_entity_poly.type
_entity_poly.pdbx_seq_one_letter_code
_entity_poly.pdbx_strand_id
1 'polypeptide(L)'
;MHIDDSHIIDLIKELEFLIQEASSVPFNSHKCSIERQDALDIISDIKRALPRELEQAKSVAEESKDIMNRAIAEAQEMLDDAEKKAMEIIKDANEEAEEIRLDTEDAVNDYINSSKPVMEAEEKAQKIISNAKAVSEEIKIGTAEYADELLSEVEEHISSILDEIRKNREEFK
;
A
#
# COMPACT_ATOMS: atom_id res chain seq x y z
N MET A 1 -15.99 46.11 13.21
CA MET A 1 -17.09 46.79 12.52
C MET A 1 -18.36 46.23 13.15
N HIS A 2 -18.76 46.83 14.28
CA HIS A 2 -19.98 46.41 14.97
C HIS A 2 -21.15 46.85 14.09
N ILE A 3 -21.87 45.86 13.58
CA ILE A 3 -23.15 46.06 12.92
C ILE A 3 -24.07 46.67 13.98
N ASP A 4 -24.73 47.72 13.54
CA ASP A 4 -25.66 48.57 14.26
C ASP A 4 -26.87 47.74 14.72
N ASP A 5 -26.72 46.98 15.81
CA ASP A 5 -27.84 46.44 16.58
C ASP A 5 -28.47 47.62 17.33
N SER A 6 -29.63 48.18 16.99
CA SER A 6 -30.54 47.93 15.89
C SER A 6 -31.50 49.12 15.93
N HIS A 7 -31.43 49.99 14.93
CA HIS A 7 -32.29 51.18 14.86
C HIS A 7 -33.79 50.82 14.99
N ILE A 8 -34.19 49.65 14.50
CA ILE A 8 -35.53 49.11 14.67
C ILE A 8 -35.80 48.69 16.11
N ILE A 9 -34.86 47.99 16.76
CA ILE A 9 -35.02 47.61 18.16
C ILE A 9 -35.09 48.85 19.04
N ASP A 10 -34.38 49.93 18.69
CA ASP A 10 -34.46 51.19 19.43
C ASP A 10 -35.81 51.89 19.23
N LEU A 11 -36.38 51.88 18.01
CA LEU A 11 -37.76 52.34 17.77
C LEU A 11 -38.80 51.46 18.49
N ILE A 12 -38.58 50.15 18.59
CA ILE A 12 -39.45 49.25 19.36
C ILE A 12 -39.37 49.58 20.85
N LYS A 13 -38.16 49.78 21.40
CA LYS A 13 -37.97 50.20 22.80
C LYS A 13 -38.60 51.57 23.06
N GLU A 14 -38.51 52.49 22.13
CA GLU A 14 -39.15 53.81 22.22
C GLU A 14 -40.67 53.69 22.28
N LEU A 15 -41.26 52.83 21.43
CA LEU A 15 -42.69 52.53 21.48
C LEU A 15 -43.09 51.83 22.79
N GLU A 16 -42.28 50.89 23.27
CA GLU A 16 -42.50 50.22 24.56
C GLU A 16 -42.46 51.22 25.72
N PHE A 17 -41.49 52.13 25.72
CA PHE A 17 -41.35 53.18 26.72
C PHE A 17 -42.56 54.13 26.70
N LEU A 18 -43.00 54.54 25.50
CA LEU A 18 -44.19 55.38 25.32
C LEU A 18 -45.47 54.72 25.89
N ILE A 19 -45.56 53.39 25.81
CA ILE A 19 -46.68 52.63 26.39
C ILE A 19 -46.55 52.49 27.92
N GLN A 20 -45.33 52.28 28.43
CA GLN A 20 -45.05 52.10 29.86
C GLN A 20 -45.27 53.40 30.67
N GLU A 21 -44.88 54.55 30.12
CA GLU A 21 -45.03 55.87 30.78
C GLU A 21 -46.42 56.51 30.58
N ALA A 22 -47.29 55.84 29.82
CA ALA A 22 -48.62 56.35 29.49
C ALA A 22 -49.53 56.47 30.74
N SER A 23 -50.26 57.58 30.85
CA SER A 23 -51.18 57.81 31.97
C SER A 23 -52.36 56.82 31.92
N SER A 24 -52.70 56.20 33.05
CA SER A 24 -53.85 55.28 33.16
C SER A 24 -55.19 56.02 33.09
N VAL A 25 -56.19 55.43 32.44
CA VAL A 25 -57.55 56.01 32.36
C VAL A 25 -58.40 55.64 33.59
N PRO A 26 -59.25 56.55 34.12
CA PRO A 26 -60.06 56.26 35.30
C PRO A 26 -60.98 55.06 35.11
N PHE A 27 -61.10 54.23 36.17
CA PHE A 27 -61.93 53.01 36.21
C PHE A 27 -61.50 51.88 35.25
N ASN A 28 -60.34 51.96 34.60
CA ASN A 28 -59.81 50.87 33.76
C ASN A 28 -58.27 50.76 33.85
N SER A 29 -57.79 49.76 34.60
CA SER A 29 -56.35 49.50 34.81
C SER A 29 -55.63 48.87 33.61
N HIS A 30 -56.35 48.50 32.55
CA HIS A 30 -55.79 47.84 31.36
C HIS A 30 -55.77 48.79 30.15
N LYS A 31 -56.04 50.07 30.35
CA LYS A 31 -56.02 51.10 29.32
C LYS A 31 -55.15 52.25 29.78
N CYS A 32 -54.39 52.79 28.83
CA CYS A 32 -53.58 53.98 29.02
C CYS A 32 -53.89 55.00 27.91
N SER A 33 -53.61 56.27 28.18
CA SER A 33 -53.72 57.37 27.24
C SER A 33 -52.34 57.67 26.69
N ILE A 34 -52.19 57.52 25.37
CA ILE A 34 -50.96 57.84 24.63
C ILE A 34 -51.24 58.92 23.59
N GLU A 35 -50.22 59.69 23.24
CA GLU A 35 -50.29 60.58 22.08
C GLU A 35 -50.34 59.71 20.82
N ARG A 36 -51.45 59.85 20.09
CA ARG A 36 -51.74 58.99 18.94
C ARG A 36 -50.75 59.26 17.82
N GLN A 37 -50.35 60.51 17.64
CA GLN A 37 -49.45 60.89 16.56
C GLN A 37 -48.06 60.29 16.77
N ASP A 38 -47.49 60.44 17.96
CA ASP A 38 -46.17 59.91 18.32
C ASP A 38 -46.08 58.39 18.12
N ALA A 39 -47.09 57.64 18.59
CA ALA A 39 -47.14 56.19 18.41
C ALA A 39 -47.25 55.77 16.93
N LEU A 40 -48.01 56.53 16.12
CA LEU A 40 -48.15 56.25 14.69
C LEU A 40 -46.88 56.55 13.92
N ASP A 41 -46.14 57.59 14.31
CA ASP A 41 -44.87 57.97 13.69
C ASP A 41 -43.79 56.92 13.95
N ILE A 42 -43.64 56.46 15.20
CA ILE A 42 -42.72 55.35 15.55
C ILE A 42 -43.08 54.07 14.77
N ILE A 43 -44.37 53.71 14.69
CA ILE A 43 -44.81 52.54 13.91
C ILE A 43 -44.52 52.72 12.40
N SER A 44 -44.70 53.93 11.86
CA SER A 44 -44.39 54.24 10.46
C SER A 44 -42.91 54.07 10.17
N ASP A 45 -42.05 54.53 11.09
CA ASP A 45 -40.61 54.43 10.93
C ASP A 45 -40.11 52.98 11.06
N ILE A 46 -40.67 52.19 11.99
CA ILE A 46 -40.44 50.74 12.05
C ILE A 46 -40.84 50.08 10.72
N LYS A 47 -42.02 50.40 10.19
CA LYS A 47 -42.50 49.83 8.92
C LYS A 47 -41.62 50.19 7.72
N ARG A 48 -41.00 51.37 7.74
CA ARG A 48 -40.08 51.81 6.68
C ARG A 48 -38.71 51.15 6.79
N ALA A 49 -38.20 50.95 8.01
CA ALA A 49 -36.89 50.36 8.25
C ALA A 49 -36.89 48.82 8.12
N LEU A 50 -37.97 48.15 8.55
CA LEU A 50 -38.05 46.68 8.66
C LEU A 50 -37.76 45.92 7.36
N PRO A 51 -38.29 46.30 6.19
CA PRO A 51 -38.02 45.57 4.96
C PRO A 51 -36.54 45.55 4.58
N ARG A 52 -35.84 46.66 4.83
CA ARG A 52 -34.41 46.80 4.51
C ARG A 52 -33.55 45.91 5.41
N GLU A 53 -33.79 45.94 6.71
CA GLU A 53 -33.09 45.10 7.69
C GLU A 53 -33.30 43.61 7.41
N LEU A 54 -34.54 43.21 7.08
CA LEU A 54 -34.86 41.82 6.74
C LEU A 54 -34.15 41.36 5.46
N GLU A 55 -34.13 42.20 4.42
CA GLU A 55 -33.42 41.88 3.17
C GLU A 55 -31.91 41.79 3.39
N GLN A 56 -31.35 42.68 4.20
CA GLN A 56 -29.93 42.64 4.56
C GLN A 56 -29.58 41.36 5.34
N ALA A 57 -30.39 41.00 6.34
CA ALA A 57 -30.19 39.76 7.10
C ALA A 57 -30.26 38.52 6.21
N LYS A 58 -31.20 38.51 5.26
CA LYS A 58 -31.33 37.44 4.27
C LYS A 58 -30.11 37.38 3.34
N SER A 59 -29.65 38.50 2.79
CA SER A 59 -28.46 38.58 1.94
C SER A 59 -27.22 38.05 2.67
N VAL A 60 -27.01 38.47 3.92
CA VAL A 60 -25.89 38.00 4.74
C VAL A 60 -25.97 36.49 4.99
N ALA A 61 -27.17 35.96 5.23
CA ALA A 61 -27.36 34.53 5.40
C ALA A 61 -27.09 33.73 4.12
N GLU A 62 -27.52 34.23 2.97
CA GLU A 62 -27.25 33.63 1.65
C GLU A 62 -25.76 33.67 1.31
N GLU A 63 -25.10 34.82 1.49
CA GLU A 63 -23.65 34.96 1.28
C GLU A 63 -22.84 34.04 2.19
N SER A 64 -23.22 33.94 3.47
CA SER A 64 -22.58 33.03 4.43
C SER A 64 -22.71 31.57 4.00
N LYS A 65 -23.89 31.17 3.52
CA LYS A 65 -24.14 29.83 2.99
C LYS A 65 -23.28 29.55 1.75
N ASP A 66 -23.14 30.51 0.85
CA ASP A 66 -22.33 30.36 -0.37
C ASP A 66 -20.84 30.27 -0.06
N ILE A 67 -20.35 31.02 0.93
CA ILE A 67 -18.98 30.89 1.44
C ILE A 67 -18.77 29.49 2.01
N MET A 68 -19.69 29.01 2.86
CA MET A 68 -19.59 27.68 3.47
C MET A 68 -19.56 26.58 2.40
N ASN A 69 -20.42 26.64 1.39
CA ASN A 69 -20.47 25.65 0.32
C ASN A 69 -19.18 25.62 -0.50
N ARG A 70 -18.61 26.79 -0.82
CA ARG A 70 -17.32 26.86 -1.52
C ARG A 70 -16.18 26.30 -0.67
N ALA A 71 -16.13 26.63 0.61
CA ALA A 71 -15.12 26.09 1.52
C ALA A 71 -15.22 24.56 1.64
N ILE A 72 -16.44 24.01 1.67
CA ILE A 72 -16.65 22.55 1.68
C ILE A 72 -16.17 21.93 0.37
N ALA A 73 -16.48 22.53 -0.78
CA ALA A 73 -16.04 22.02 -2.08
C ALA A 73 -14.51 22.05 -2.22
N GLU A 74 -13.87 23.16 -1.84
CA GLU A 74 -12.40 23.29 -1.84
C GLU A 74 -11.73 22.29 -0.89
N ALA A 75 -12.32 22.05 0.29
CA ALA A 75 -11.82 21.05 1.23
C ALA A 75 -11.92 19.63 0.66
N GLN A 76 -13.03 19.31 -0.01
CA GLN A 76 -13.20 18.00 -0.66
C GLN A 76 -12.19 17.80 -1.80
N GLU A 77 -12.00 18.81 -2.64
CA GLU A 77 -11.00 18.76 -3.72
C GLU A 77 -9.60 18.56 -3.17
N MET A 78 -9.24 19.25 -2.08
CA MET A 78 -7.95 19.08 -1.42
C MET A 78 -7.74 17.66 -0.88
N LEU A 79 -8.78 17.04 -0.32
CA LEU A 79 -8.73 15.66 0.16
C LEU A 79 -8.54 14.68 -1.00
N ASP A 80 -9.32 14.82 -2.07
CA ASP A 80 -9.22 13.96 -3.25
C ASP A 80 -7.82 14.05 -3.89
N ASP A 81 -7.26 15.26 -3.98
CA ASP A 81 -5.89 15.49 -4.48
C ASP A 81 -4.82 14.88 -3.58
N ALA A 82 -4.99 14.98 -2.25
CA ALA A 82 -4.07 14.39 -1.28
C ALA A 82 -4.11 12.86 -1.34
N GLU A 83 -5.29 12.25 -1.45
CA GLU A 83 -5.46 10.81 -1.61
C GLU A 83 -4.81 10.32 -2.90
N LYS A 84 -5.02 11.03 -4.02
CA LYS A 84 -4.40 10.67 -5.30
C LYS A 84 -2.87 10.72 -5.23
N LYS A 85 -2.29 11.77 -4.65
CA LYS A 85 -0.84 11.88 -4.46
C LYS A 85 -0.29 10.78 -3.55
N ALA A 86 -1.01 10.43 -2.49
CA ALA A 86 -0.60 9.35 -1.60
C ALA A 86 -0.60 8.00 -2.34
N MET A 87 -1.60 7.73 -3.17
CA MET A 87 -1.64 6.53 -4.00
C MET A 87 -0.49 6.48 -5.01
N GLU A 88 -0.18 7.60 -5.67
CA GLU A 88 0.96 7.70 -6.59
C GLU A 88 2.28 7.41 -5.88
N ILE A 89 2.53 8.00 -4.71
CA ILE A 89 3.75 7.75 -3.93
C ILE A 89 3.89 6.28 -3.54
N ILE A 90 2.80 5.65 -3.07
CA ILE A 90 2.82 4.23 -2.69
C ILE A 90 3.07 3.35 -3.91
N LYS A 91 2.47 3.68 -5.04
CA LYS A 91 2.66 2.95 -6.29
C LYS A 91 4.12 3.02 -6.73
N ASP A 92 4.68 4.22 -6.82
CA ASP A 92 6.06 4.44 -7.25
C ASP A 92 7.06 3.74 -6.30
N ALA A 93 6.84 3.84 -4.98
CA ALA A 93 7.68 3.16 -3.99
C ALA A 93 7.63 1.62 -4.12
N ASN A 94 6.47 1.04 -4.47
CA ASN A 94 6.35 -0.39 -4.70
C ASN A 94 7.02 -0.83 -6.01
N GLU A 95 6.92 -0.02 -7.07
CA GLU A 95 7.59 -0.27 -8.35
C GLU A 95 9.11 -0.23 -8.18
N GLU A 96 9.64 0.78 -7.50
CA GLU A 96 11.08 0.87 -7.17
C GLU A 96 11.55 -0.29 -6.29
N ALA A 97 10.77 -0.66 -5.27
CA ALA A 97 11.12 -1.79 -4.40
C ALA A 97 11.15 -3.12 -5.15
N GLU A 98 10.25 -3.31 -6.12
CA GLU A 98 10.22 -4.49 -6.98
C GLU A 98 11.45 -4.54 -7.91
N GLU A 99 11.80 -3.41 -8.53
CA GLU A 99 12.99 -3.29 -9.37
C GLU A 99 14.27 -3.62 -8.58
N ILE A 100 14.44 -3.02 -7.40
CA ILE A 100 15.59 -3.30 -6.52
C ILE A 100 15.65 -4.79 -6.15
N ARG A 101 14.49 -5.42 -5.89
CA ARG A 101 14.45 -6.84 -5.53
C ARG A 101 14.93 -7.71 -6.69
N LEU A 102 14.45 -7.45 -7.90
CA LEU A 102 14.84 -8.19 -9.10
C LEU A 102 16.34 -8.03 -9.38
N ASP A 103 16.83 -6.78 -9.37
CA ASP A 103 18.25 -6.49 -9.58
C ASP A 103 19.15 -7.16 -8.54
N THR A 104 18.72 -7.16 -7.27
CA THR A 104 19.46 -7.80 -6.19
C THR A 104 19.47 -9.32 -6.35
N GLU A 105 18.36 -9.92 -6.77
CA GLU A 105 18.26 -11.36 -7.00
C GLU A 105 19.22 -11.80 -8.11
N ASP A 106 19.24 -11.09 -9.23
CA ASP A 106 20.16 -11.34 -10.34
C ASP A 106 21.63 -11.18 -9.89
N ALA A 107 21.94 -10.08 -9.20
CA ALA A 107 23.30 -9.84 -8.69
C ALA A 107 23.77 -10.90 -7.68
N VAL A 108 22.88 -11.37 -6.80
CA VAL A 108 23.17 -12.44 -5.84
C VAL A 108 23.40 -13.77 -6.57
N ASN A 109 22.57 -14.10 -7.56
CA ASN A 109 22.73 -15.30 -8.37
C ASN A 109 24.07 -15.31 -9.11
N ASP A 110 24.43 -14.19 -9.75
CA ASP A 110 25.72 -14.03 -10.43
C ASP A 110 26.90 -14.14 -9.45
N TYR A 111 26.78 -13.53 -8.27
CA TYR A 111 27.81 -13.62 -7.23
C TYR A 111 27.98 -15.05 -6.71
N ILE A 112 26.89 -15.78 -6.45
CA ILE A 112 26.94 -17.17 -5.97
C ILE A 112 27.58 -18.06 -7.03
N ASN A 113 27.15 -17.95 -8.29
CA ASN A 113 27.66 -18.77 -9.40
C ASN A 113 29.15 -18.51 -9.67
N SER A 114 29.59 -17.26 -9.53
CA SER A 114 31.01 -16.89 -9.66
C SER A 114 31.80 -17.02 -8.36
N SER A 115 31.16 -17.46 -7.27
CA SER A 115 31.84 -17.56 -5.98
C SER A 115 32.84 -18.71 -5.97
N LYS A 116 34.03 -18.44 -5.40
CA LYS A 116 35.09 -19.45 -5.23
C LYS A 116 34.59 -20.78 -4.62
N PRO A 117 33.73 -20.79 -3.57
CA PRO A 117 33.23 -22.04 -3.02
C PRO A 117 32.41 -22.89 -4.00
N VAL A 118 31.58 -22.26 -4.83
CA VAL A 118 30.78 -22.98 -5.85
C VAL A 118 31.69 -23.55 -6.92
N MET A 119 32.62 -22.74 -7.45
CA MET A 119 33.60 -23.20 -8.43
C MET A 119 34.49 -24.34 -7.88
N GLU A 120 34.97 -24.23 -6.65
CA GLU A 120 35.77 -25.28 -6.00
C GLU A 120 34.95 -26.56 -5.76
N ALA A 121 33.67 -26.43 -5.43
CA ALA A 121 32.78 -27.57 -5.26
C ALA A 121 32.54 -28.29 -6.60
N GLU A 122 32.31 -27.53 -7.68
CA GLU A 122 32.17 -28.07 -9.04
C GLU A 122 33.45 -28.77 -9.52
N GLU A 123 34.62 -28.14 -9.32
CA GLU A 123 35.90 -28.74 -9.67
C GLU A 123 36.13 -30.05 -8.91
N LYS A 124 35.89 -30.06 -7.60
CA LYS A 124 35.98 -31.28 -6.78
C LYS A 124 35.02 -32.36 -7.25
N ALA A 125 33.78 -32.01 -7.57
CA ALA A 125 32.79 -32.96 -8.09
C ALA A 125 33.24 -33.57 -9.43
N GLN A 126 33.73 -32.74 -10.36
CA GLN A 126 34.26 -33.22 -11.64
C GLN A 126 35.47 -34.14 -11.43
N LYS A 127 36.37 -33.81 -10.51
CA LYS A 127 37.53 -34.63 -10.17
C LYS A 127 37.14 -35.98 -9.58
N ILE A 128 36.15 -36.01 -8.69
CA ILE A 128 35.62 -37.26 -8.12
C ILE A 128 35.04 -38.14 -9.23
N ILE A 129 34.22 -37.58 -10.13
CA ILE A 129 33.64 -38.33 -11.26
C ILE A 129 34.72 -38.86 -12.19
N SER A 130 35.71 -38.03 -12.52
CA SER A 130 36.82 -38.43 -13.39
C SER A 130 37.64 -39.56 -12.77
N ASN A 131 37.99 -39.45 -11.49
CA ASN A 131 38.74 -40.48 -10.77
C ASN A 131 37.93 -41.78 -10.66
N ALA A 132 36.63 -41.69 -10.33
CA ALA A 132 35.76 -42.86 -10.26
C ALA A 132 35.67 -43.58 -11.62
N LYS A 133 35.59 -42.83 -12.73
CA LYS A 133 35.63 -43.40 -14.08
C LYS A 133 36.97 -44.07 -14.39
N ALA A 134 38.09 -43.42 -14.07
CA ALA A 134 39.42 -43.97 -14.29
C ALA A 134 39.64 -45.29 -13.52
N VAL A 135 39.30 -45.28 -12.23
CA VAL A 135 39.37 -46.47 -11.36
C VAL A 135 38.45 -47.58 -11.88
N SER A 136 37.24 -47.24 -12.32
CA SER A 136 36.33 -48.24 -12.90
C SER A 136 36.90 -48.88 -14.16
N GLU A 137 37.63 -48.14 -14.99
CA GLU A 137 38.23 -48.67 -16.21
C GLU A 137 39.45 -49.53 -15.89
N GLU A 138 40.28 -49.10 -14.95
CA GLU A 138 41.41 -49.88 -14.44
C GLU A 138 40.96 -51.22 -13.85
N ILE A 139 39.89 -51.22 -13.03
CA ILE A 139 39.32 -52.46 -12.48
C ILE A 139 38.84 -53.40 -13.60
N LYS A 140 38.19 -52.87 -14.65
CA LYS A 140 37.74 -53.72 -15.77
C LYS A 140 38.91 -54.35 -16.50
N ILE A 141 39.96 -53.57 -16.79
CA ILE A 141 41.16 -54.07 -17.46
C ILE A 141 41.83 -55.13 -16.60
N GLY A 142 42.11 -54.84 -15.32
CA GLY A 142 42.73 -55.80 -14.41
C GLY A 142 41.89 -57.06 -14.19
N THR A 143 40.56 -56.96 -14.20
CA THR A 143 39.68 -58.14 -14.13
C THR A 143 39.77 -58.99 -15.40
N ALA A 144 39.88 -58.36 -16.57
CA ALA A 144 40.05 -59.06 -17.83
C ALA A 144 41.42 -59.76 -17.90
N GLU A 145 42.49 -59.07 -17.49
CA GLU A 145 43.84 -59.64 -17.41
C GLU A 145 43.91 -60.81 -16.43
N TYR A 146 43.33 -60.67 -15.23
CA TYR A 146 43.27 -61.75 -14.24
C TYR A 146 42.46 -62.96 -14.72
N ALA A 147 41.35 -62.72 -15.43
CA ALA A 147 40.56 -63.80 -16.01
C ALA A 147 41.34 -64.54 -17.11
N ASP A 148 42.11 -63.83 -17.94
CA ASP A 148 42.95 -64.43 -18.98
C ASP A 148 44.08 -65.27 -18.38
N GLU A 149 44.78 -64.75 -17.36
CA GLU A 149 45.85 -65.47 -16.66
C GLU A 149 45.32 -66.76 -16.01
N LEU A 150 44.18 -66.67 -15.31
CA LEU A 150 43.54 -67.83 -14.69
C LEU A 150 43.10 -68.86 -15.74
N LEU A 151 42.54 -68.42 -16.88
CA LEU A 151 42.15 -69.32 -17.96
C LEU A 151 43.37 -70.00 -18.60
N SER A 152 44.48 -69.26 -18.76
CA SER A 152 45.74 -69.80 -19.28
C SER A 152 46.32 -70.86 -18.33
N GLU A 153 46.30 -70.63 -17.02
CA GLU A 153 46.76 -71.61 -16.02
C GLU A 153 45.92 -72.89 -16.06
N VAL A 154 44.60 -72.76 -16.17
CA VAL A 154 43.69 -73.90 -16.33
C VAL A 154 43.95 -74.66 -17.63
N GLU A 155 44.18 -73.96 -18.75
CA GLU A 155 44.53 -74.58 -20.04
C GLU A 155 45.82 -75.40 -19.94
N GLU A 156 46.84 -74.85 -19.28
CA GLU A 156 48.14 -75.51 -19.10
C GLU A 156 48.01 -76.78 -18.24
N HIS A 157 47.24 -76.70 -17.15
CA HIS A 157 46.95 -77.85 -16.28
C HIS A 157 46.18 -78.95 -17.02
N ILE A 158 45.16 -78.57 -17.80
CA ILE A 158 44.39 -79.54 -18.60
C ILE A 158 45.27 -80.20 -19.67
N SER A 159 46.14 -79.42 -20.32
CA SER A 159 47.08 -79.93 -21.32
C SER A 159 48.05 -80.94 -20.74
N SER A 160 48.61 -80.65 -19.56
CA SER A 160 49.48 -81.57 -18.82
C SER A 160 48.77 -82.89 -18.50
N ILE A 161 47.54 -82.82 -17.95
CA ILE A 161 46.73 -84.01 -17.66
C ILE A 161 46.43 -84.81 -18.94
N LEU A 162 46.11 -84.14 -20.05
CA LEU A 162 45.87 -84.78 -21.34
C LEU A 162 47.10 -85.54 -21.86
N ASP A 163 48.29 -84.95 -21.72
CA ASP A 163 49.53 -85.57 -22.13
C ASP A 163 49.88 -86.79 -21.26
N GLU A 164 49.63 -86.74 -19.94
CA GLU A 164 49.72 -87.92 -19.07
C GLU A 164 48.76 -89.04 -19.52
N ILE A 165 47.50 -88.71 -19.84
CA ILE A 165 46.51 -89.69 -20.34
C ILE A 165 46.98 -90.30 -21.67
N ARG A 166 47.49 -89.47 -22.59
CA ARG A 166 48.01 -89.94 -23.89
C ARG A 166 49.16 -90.91 -23.69
N LYS A 167 50.13 -90.56 -22.83
CA LYS A 167 51.27 -91.41 -22.49
C LYS A 167 50.82 -92.73 -21.87
N ASN A 168 49.94 -92.69 -20.87
CA ASN A 168 49.36 -93.89 -20.27
C ASN A 168 48.70 -94.78 -21.35
N ARG A 169 47.94 -94.19 -22.28
CA ARG A 169 47.27 -94.93 -23.36
C ARG A 169 48.26 -95.57 -24.35
N GLU A 170 49.41 -94.95 -24.60
CA GLU A 170 50.47 -95.53 -25.43
C GLU A 170 51.16 -96.71 -24.74
N GLU A 171 51.32 -96.67 -23.41
CA GLU A 171 51.85 -97.79 -22.62
C GLU A 171 50.91 -99.01 -22.56
N PHE A 172 49.62 -98.85 -22.90
CA PHE A 172 48.62 -99.93 -22.99
C PHE A 172 48.40 -100.49 -24.40
N LYS A 173 49.24 -100.13 -25.39
CA LYS A 173 49.27 -100.75 -26.73
C LYS A 173 50.43 -101.74 -26.86
#